data_AF-A0A1V1PI50-F1
#
_entry.id   AF-A0A1V1PI50-F1
#
_cell.length_a   1.000
_cell.length_b   1.000
_cell.length_c   1.000
_cell.angle_alpha   90.00
_cell.angle_beta   90.00
_cell.angle_gamma   90.00
#
_symmetry.space_group_name_H-M   'P 1'
#
loop_
_entity.id
_entity.type
_entity.pdbx_description
1 polymer ?
#
loop_
_entity_poly.entity_id
_entity_poly.type
_entity_poly.pdbx_seq_one_letter_code
_entity_poly.pdbx_strand_id
1 'polypeptide(L)'
;MKKHAYTKNSLAPLKKNGEKRGEKRGEKRGEKLGERASMLRQLRRYKAMNKKGDIDDLVFQKICEPIRKDLKKITKEINEMAKKLNKSN
;
A
#
# COMPACT_ATOMS: atom_id res chain seq x y z
N MET A 1 42.64 4.23 -31.96
CA MET A 1 43.02 5.30 -31.00
C MET A 1 41.77 6.14 -30.68
N LYS A 2 41.55 6.49 -29.39
CA LYS A 2 40.58 7.46 -28.79
C LYS A 2 39.07 7.08 -28.91
N LYS A 3 38.33 6.62 -27.89
CA LYS A 3 37.87 7.12 -26.56
C LYS A 3 36.83 8.26 -26.57
N HIS A 4 35.65 7.95 -25.97
CA HIS A 4 34.67 8.79 -25.24
C HIS A 4 33.98 9.92 -26.03
N ALA A 5 32.78 10.41 -25.71
CA ALA A 5 31.62 10.03 -24.88
C ALA A 5 30.59 11.13 -25.22
N TYR A 6 29.30 10.84 -25.41
CA TYR A 6 28.29 11.88 -25.29
C TYR A 6 27.20 11.45 -24.32
N THR A 7 27.08 12.32 -23.32
CA THR A 7 26.49 12.15 -22.01
C THR A 7 24.98 12.31 -22.04
N LYS A 8 24.33 11.46 -21.25
CA LYS A 8 22.98 11.61 -20.68
C LYS A 8 22.66 13.09 -20.42
N ASN A 9 21.62 13.63 -21.03
CA ASN A 9 20.89 14.78 -20.50
C ASN A 9 19.57 15.01 -21.25
N SER A 10 18.50 14.41 -20.76
CA SER A 10 17.13 14.96 -20.87
C SER A 10 16.17 14.26 -19.91
N LEU A 11 16.56 14.11 -18.64
CA LEU A 11 15.59 13.85 -17.57
C LEU A 11 15.12 15.20 -17.06
N ALA A 12 14.09 15.73 -17.72
CA ALA A 12 13.37 16.89 -17.24
C ALA A 12 12.89 16.63 -15.80
N PRO A 13 13.12 17.55 -14.85
CA PRO A 13 12.61 17.39 -13.50
C PRO A 13 11.09 17.47 -13.53
N LEU A 14 10.44 16.35 -13.21
CA LEU A 14 9.01 16.30 -12.94
C LEU A 14 8.72 17.34 -11.84
N LYS A 15 8.04 18.42 -12.23
CA LYS A 15 7.60 19.51 -11.37
C LYS A 15 6.85 18.92 -10.17
N LYS A 16 7.51 18.93 -9.00
CA LYS A 16 6.84 18.85 -7.69
C LYS A 16 5.98 20.10 -7.56
N ASN A 17 4.69 20.01 -7.87
CA ASN A 17 3.72 21.04 -7.53
C ASN A 17 2.37 20.37 -7.26
N GLY A 18 1.96 20.37 -5.99
CA GLY A 18 0.71 19.78 -5.49
C GLY A 18 0.69 19.60 -3.96
N GLU A 19 1.81 19.84 -3.28
CA GLU A 19 1.92 19.90 -1.81
C GLU A 19 1.07 21.09 -1.28
N LYS A 20 0.34 20.89 -0.18
CA LYS A 20 -0.37 21.93 0.61
C LYS A 20 -1.81 22.38 0.26
N ARG A 21 -2.70 21.54 -0.29
CA ARG A 21 -4.16 21.88 -0.26
C ARG A 21 -5.15 20.81 0.21
N GLY A 22 -4.66 19.67 0.73
CA GLY A 22 -5.52 18.60 1.29
C GLY A 22 -4.91 17.77 2.42
N GLU A 23 -3.75 18.20 2.95
CA GLU A 23 -2.82 17.37 3.73
C GLU A 23 -3.49 16.61 4.89
N LYS A 24 -4.26 17.27 5.78
CA LYS A 24 -4.86 16.57 6.93
C LYS A 24 -5.96 15.55 6.61
N ARG A 25 -6.63 15.64 5.46
CA ARG A 25 -7.75 14.74 5.06
C ARG A 25 -7.28 13.65 4.09
N GLY A 26 -6.23 13.93 3.32
CA GLY A 26 -5.53 12.97 2.45
C GLY A 26 -4.59 12.04 3.22
N GLU A 27 -3.89 12.54 4.24
CA GLU A 27 -2.93 11.76 5.05
C GLU A 27 -3.60 10.55 5.72
N LYS A 28 -4.66 10.75 6.50
CA LYS A 28 -5.35 9.64 7.21
C LYS A 28 -5.94 8.58 6.28
N ARG A 29 -6.40 8.97 5.08
CA ARG A 29 -6.91 8.01 4.09
C ARG A 29 -5.76 7.33 3.35
N GLY A 30 -4.69 8.05 3.03
CA GLY A 30 -3.47 7.52 2.44
C GLY A 30 -2.76 6.52 3.34
N GLU A 31 -2.68 6.82 4.64
CA GLU A 31 -2.15 5.93 5.68
C GLU A 31 -2.94 4.63 5.75
N LYS A 32 -4.28 4.69 5.89
CA LYS A 32 -5.12 3.49 5.93
C LYS A 32 -5.10 2.68 4.63
N LEU A 33 -4.97 3.34 3.47
CA LEU A 33 -4.76 2.67 2.19
C LEU A 33 -3.38 1.99 2.13
N GLY A 34 -2.36 2.63 2.69
CA GLY A 34 -1.00 2.10 2.83
C GLY A 34 -0.95 0.89 3.76
N GLU A 35 -1.59 0.97 4.93
CA GLU A 35 -1.75 -0.13 5.88
C GLU A 35 -2.46 -1.32 5.24
N ARG A 36 -3.60 -1.08 4.58
CA ARG A 36 -4.33 -2.12 3.83
C ARG A 36 -3.43 -2.79 2.78
N ALA A 37 -2.68 -2.00 2.01
CA ALA A 37 -1.77 -2.53 1.00
C ALA A 37 -0.60 -3.33 1.61
N SER A 38 -0.11 -2.91 2.78
CA SER A 38 0.93 -3.63 3.52
C SER A 38 0.44 -5.00 4.01
N MET A 39 -0.74 -5.05 4.63
CA MET A 39 -1.35 -6.29 5.10
C MET A 39 -1.64 -7.27 3.95
N LEU A 40 -2.13 -6.78 2.80
CA LEU A 40 -2.32 -7.62 1.61
C LEU A 40 -0.99 -8.22 1.11
N ARG A 41 0.10 -7.44 1.15
CA ARG A 41 1.43 -7.94 0.80
C ARG A 41 1.90 -9.00 1.78
N GLN A 42 1.69 -8.83 3.09
CA GLN A 42 2.01 -9.83 4.10
C GLN A 42 1.24 -11.14 3.87
N LEU A 43 -0.08 -11.07 3.66
CA LEU A 43 -0.90 -12.26 3.36
C LEU A 43 -0.40 -13.02 2.12
N ARG A 44 0.02 -12.29 1.07
CA ARG A 44 0.61 -12.92 -0.13
C ARG A 44 1.93 -13.63 0.17
N ARG A 45 2.79 -13.05 1.01
CA ARG A 45 4.05 -13.68 1.43
C ARG A 45 3.79 -14.97 2.21
N TYR A 46 2.93 -14.92 3.23
CA TYR A 46 2.60 -16.12 4.02
C TYR A 46 1.95 -17.21 3.16
N LYS A 47 1.11 -16.85 2.19
CA LYS A 47 0.54 -17.82 1.25
C LYS A 47 1.61 -18.48 0.39
N ALA A 48 2.62 -17.74 -0.04
CA ALA A 48 3.75 -18.31 -0.79
C ALA A 48 4.61 -19.24 0.07
N MET A 49 4.85 -18.88 1.33
CA MET A 49 5.60 -19.71 2.30
C MET A 49 4.87 -21.02 2.58
N ASN A 50 3.56 -20.97 2.83
CA ASN A 50 2.73 -22.16 3.03
C ASN A 50 2.75 -23.06 1.78
N LYS A 51 2.59 -22.50 0.57
CA LYS A 51 2.65 -23.27 -0.68
C LYS A 51 4.01 -23.96 -0.90
N LYS A 52 5.10 -23.37 -0.42
CA LYS A 52 6.45 -23.95 -0.48
C LYS A 52 6.69 -25.02 0.58
N GLY A 53 5.83 -25.13 1.59
CA GLY A 53 6.04 -25.98 2.76
C GLY A 53 6.94 -25.35 3.83
N ASP A 54 7.26 -24.04 3.72
CA ASP A 54 8.07 -23.33 4.72
C ASP A 54 7.32 -23.16 6.06
N ILE A 55 5.99 -23.17 6.01
CA ILE A 55 5.10 -23.14 7.18
C ILE A 55 3.93 -24.11 6.95
N ASP A 56 3.47 -24.77 8.01
CA ASP A 56 2.30 -25.64 7.94
C ASP A 56 0.98 -24.83 7.85
N ASP A 57 -0.11 -25.54 7.54
CA ASP A 57 -1.44 -24.95 7.37
C ASP A 57 -1.99 -24.35 8.68
N LEU A 58 -1.69 -24.96 9.82
CA LEU A 58 -2.17 -24.50 11.12
C LEU A 58 -1.51 -23.17 11.51
N VAL A 59 -0.20 -23.07 11.33
CA VAL A 59 0.60 -21.86 11.55
C VAL A 59 0.18 -20.77 10.56
N PHE A 60 0.00 -21.12 9.28
CA PHE A 60 -0.50 -20.19 8.28
C PHE A 60 -1.86 -19.60 8.68
N GLN A 61 -2.80 -20.44 9.14
CA GLN A 61 -4.11 -19.97 9.61
C GLN A 61 -3.98 -19.05 10.82
N LYS A 62 -3.23 -19.46 11.86
CA LYS A 62 -3.01 -18.66 13.08
C LYS A 62 -2.43 -17.27 12.79
N ILE A 63 -1.52 -17.16 11.81
CA ILE A 63 -0.93 -15.89 11.39
C ILE A 63 -1.91 -15.07 10.53
N CYS A 64 -2.60 -15.71 9.58
CA CYS A 64 -3.42 -14.99 8.61
C CYS A 64 -4.80 -14.57 9.16
N GLU A 65 -5.36 -15.29 10.12
CA GLU A 65 -6.64 -14.93 10.75
C GLU A 65 -6.68 -13.51 11.34
N PRO A 66 -5.75 -13.09 12.23
CA PRO A 66 -5.77 -11.74 12.77
C PRO A 66 -5.59 -10.69 11.68
N ILE A 67 -4.69 -10.91 10.72
CA ILE A 67 -4.46 -10.00 9.59
C ILE A 67 -5.73 -9.84 8.74
N ARG A 68 -6.49 -10.92 8.50
CA ARG A 68 -7.78 -10.86 7.78
C ARG A 68 -8.82 -10.06 8.56
N LYS A 69 -8.88 -10.21 9.90
CA LYS A 69 -9.78 -9.43 10.76
C LYS A 69 -9.47 -7.93 10.68
N ASP A 70 -8.18 -7.56 10.80
CA ASP A 70 -7.73 -6.17 10.72
C ASP A 70 -8.00 -5.57 9.34
N LEU A 71 -7.75 -6.34 8.28
CA LEU A 71 -8.02 -5.91 6.90
C LEU A 71 -9.52 -5.61 6.69
N LYS A 72 -10.41 -6.42 7.27
CA LYS A 72 -11.86 -6.19 7.21
C LYS A 72 -12.24 -4.90 7.93
N LYS A 73 -11.63 -4.63 9.10
CA LYS A 73 -11.86 -3.39 9.86
C LYS A 73 -11.40 -2.16 9.08
N ILE A 74 -10.17 -2.15 8.58
CA ILE A 74 -9.63 -1.04 7.79
C ILE A 74 -10.47 -0.80 6.52
N THR A 75 -10.90 -1.86 5.85
CA THR A 75 -11.75 -1.73 4.65
C THR A 75 -13.10 -1.08 4.98
N LYS A 76 -13.73 -1.43 6.10
CA LYS A 76 -14.97 -0.78 6.56
C LYS A 76 -14.74 0.71 6.84
N GLU A 77 -13.68 1.04 7.57
CA GLU A 77 -13.35 2.44 7.89
C GLU A 77 -13.09 3.27 6.63
N ILE A 78 -12.39 2.72 5.64
CA ILE A 78 -12.18 3.38 4.34
C ILE A 78 -13.52 3.65 3.63
N ASN A 79 -14.41 2.66 3.60
CA ASN A 79 -15.72 2.79 2.97
C ASN A 79 -16.62 3.83 3.69
N GLU A 80 -16.59 3.86 5.02
CA GLU A 80 -17.32 4.86 5.80
C GLU A 80 -16.79 6.28 5.57
N MET A 81 -15.46 6.45 5.52
CA MET A 81 -14.84 7.73 5.16
C MET A 81 -15.24 8.17 3.76
N ALA A 82 -15.28 7.26 2.79
CA ALA A 82 -15.72 7.56 1.42
C ALA A 82 -17.20 7.98 1.38
N LYS A 83 -18.09 7.29 2.11
CA LYS A 83 -19.51 7.65 2.20
C LYS A 83 -19.72 9.03 2.83
N LYS A 84 -18.97 9.38 3.89
CA LYS A 84 -19.05 10.70 4.53
C LYS A 84 -18.61 11.82 3.58
N LEU A 85 -17.58 11.59 2.76
CA LEU A 85 -17.13 12.54 1.75
C LEU A 85 -18.20 12.81 0.68
N ASN A 86 -18.91 11.76 0.23
CA ASN A 86 -19.94 11.90 -0.80
C ASN A 86 -21.28 12.48 -0.30
N LYS A 87 -21.52 12.51 1.02
CA LYS A 87 -22.73 13.14 1.62
C LYS A 87 -22.54 14.62 1.96
N SER A 88 -21.32 15.13 1.90
CA SER A 88 -20.98 16.52 2.22
C SER A 88 -20.70 17.39 0.99
N ASN A 89 -20.95 16.86 -0.21
CA ASN A 89 -20.96 17.55 -1.50
C ASN A 89 -22.38 17.50 -2.06
#